data_AF-A0A7V7MQK6-F1
#
_entry.id   AF-A0A7V7MQK6-F1
#
_cell.length_a   1.000
_cell.length_b   1.000
_cell.length_c   1.000
_cell.angle_alpha   90.00
_cell.angle_beta   90.00
_cell.angle_gamma   90.00
#
_symmetry.space_group_name_H-M   'P 1'
#
loop_
_entity.id
_entity.type
_entity.pdbx_description
1 polymer ?
#
loop_
_entity_poly.entity_id
_entity_poly.type
_entity_poly.pdbx_seq_one_letter_code
_entity_poly.pdbx_strand_id
1 'polypeptide(L)'
;MNGEELGIVWKPPYAVDVSKRLLPGENVLRREVANTWHNRLVGDSALPQKKRITRTNIRGPFGPDTPLLESGLLGPVRLVRVE
;
A
#
# COMPACT_ATOMS: atom_id res chain seq x y z
N MET A 1 6.18 -13.75 6.96
CA MET A 1 7.51 -14.36 6.76
C MET A 1 7.33 -15.86 6.72
N ASN A 2 7.78 -16.56 5.67
CA ASN A 2 7.71 -18.03 5.60
C ASN A 2 6.29 -18.57 5.86
N GLY A 3 5.26 -17.89 5.35
CA GLY A 3 3.85 -18.23 5.59
C GLY A 3 3.24 -17.67 6.87
N GLU A 4 4.03 -17.19 7.83
CA GLU A 4 3.54 -16.61 9.08
C GLU A 4 3.26 -15.10 8.99
N GLU A 5 2.26 -14.63 9.72
CA GLU A 5 1.94 -13.21 9.85
C GLU A 5 2.94 -12.47 10.72
N LEU A 6 3.30 -11.26 10.28
CA LEU A 6 4.18 -10.34 11.01
C LEU A 6 3.42 -9.18 11.66
N GLY A 7 2.12 -9.06 11.40
CA GLY A 7 1.29 -7.92 11.82
C GLY A 7 1.20 -6.80 10.79
N ILE A 8 0.57 -5.69 11.18
CA ILE A 8 0.24 -4.55 10.31
C ILE A 8 1.03 -3.31 10.75
N VAL A 9 1.74 -2.69 9.82
CA VAL A 9 2.46 -1.43 10.03
C VAL A 9 1.75 -0.29 9.30
N TRP A 10 1.13 0.63 10.04
CA TRP A 10 0.28 1.69 9.49
C TRP A 10 0.78 3.12 9.76
N LYS A 11 1.76 3.27 10.66
CA LYS A 11 2.38 4.56 10.97
C LYS A 11 3.89 4.41 11.20
N PRO A 12 4.66 5.51 11.15
CA PRO A 12 6.07 5.48 11.50
C PRO A 12 6.34 4.99 12.94
N PRO A 13 7.46 4.29 13.15
CA PRO A 13 8.36 3.74 12.11
C PRO A 13 7.70 2.56 11.38
N TYR A 14 7.82 2.52 10.04
CA TYR A 14 7.31 1.41 9.22
C TYR A 14 8.24 0.19 9.30
N ALA A 15 8.28 -0.45 10.46
CA ALA A 15 9.19 -1.55 10.77
C ALA A 15 8.46 -2.69 11.49
N VAL A 16 8.93 -3.90 11.26
CA VAL A 16 8.39 -5.11 11.89
C VAL A 16 9.53 -6.01 12.34
N ASP A 17 9.40 -6.58 13.54
CA ASP A 17 10.39 -7.51 14.06
C ASP A 17 10.23 -8.89 13.41
N VAL A 18 11.29 -9.34 12.75
CA VAL A 18 11.37 -10.64 12.08
C VAL A 18 12.31 -11.62 12.79
N SER A 19 12.98 -11.21 13.87
CA SER A 19 14.06 -11.95 14.53
C SER A 19 13.70 -13.40 14.86
N LYS A 20 12.49 -13.63 15.37
CA LYS A 20 12.00 -14.96 15.77
C LYS A 20 11.54 -15.86 14.62
N ARG A 21 11.49 -15.32 13.39
CA ARG A 21 10.88 -15.99 12.21
C ARG A 21 11.85 -16.15 11.04
N LEU A 22 13.07 -15.61 11.19
CA LEU A 22 14.13 -15.81 10.21
C LEU A 22 14.71 -17.22 10.36
N LEU A 23 14.89 -17.88 9.22
CA LEU A 23 15.59 -19.14 9.11
C LEU A 23 16.99 -18.91 8.51
N PRO A 24 17.99 -19.77 8.80
CA PRO A 24 19.25 -19.75 8.07
C PRO A 24 19.01 -19.94 6.56
N GLY A 25 19.61 -19.09 5.74
CA GLY A 25 19.47 -19.13 4.28
C GLY A 25 18.27 -18.34 3.77
N GLU A 26 17.55 -18.93 2.82
CA GLU A 26 16.47 -18.23 2.12
C GLU A 26 15.21 -18.08 2.98
N ASN A 27 14.57 -16.92 2.86
CA ASN A 27 13.33 -16.59 3.56
C ASN A 27 12.36 -15.92 2.59
N VAL A 28 11.07 -16.21 2.73
CA VAL A 28 10.01 -15.67 1.87
C VAL A 28 9.24 -14.58 2.60
N LEU A 29 9.29 -13.35 2.07
CA LEU A 29 8.49 -12.23 2.55
C LEU A 29 7.29 -11.97 1.62
N ARG A 30 6.09 -12.30 2.11
CA ARG A 30 4.82 -11.84 1.53
C ARG A 30 4.39 -10.54 2.21
N ARG A 31 3.92 -9.59 1.42
CA ARG A 31 3.38 -8.30 1.89
C ARG A 31 2.07 -7.99 1.19
N GLU A 32 1.19 -7.30 1.90
CA GLU A 32 -0.06 -6.78 1.38
C GLU A 32 -0.09 -5.29 1.71
N VAL A 33 -0.31 -4.45 0.70
CA VAL A 33 -0.21 -3.00 0.80
C VAL A 33 -1.55 -2.40 0.42
N ALA A 34 -2.08 -1.53 1.27
CA ALA A 34 -3.29 -0.77 1.01
C ALA A 34 -2.93 0.70 0.78
N ASN A 35 -3.66 1.34 -0.14
CA ASN A 35 -3.64 2.78 -0.37
C ASN A 35 -5.05 3.36 -0.16
N THR A 36 -5.21 4.66 -0.43
CA THR A 36 -6.52 5.33 -0.33
C THR A 36 -7.27 5.29 -1.67
N TRP A 37 -8.57 5.62 -1.63
CA TRP A 37 -9.42 5.70 -2.81
C TRP A 37 -9.04 6.82 -3.80
N HIS A 38 -8.16 7.76 -3.42
CA HIS A 38 -7.86 8.97 -4.19
C HIS A 38 -7.56 8.69 -5.67
N ASN A 39 -6.56 7.85 -5.94
CA ASN A 39 -6.13 7.57 -7.32
C ASN A 39 -7.24 6.92 -8.16
N ARG A 40 -8.08 6.09 -7.54
CA ARG A 40 -9.22 5.45 -8.24
C ARG A 40 -10.34 6.44 -8.52
N LEU A 41 -10.65 7.35 -7.58
CA LEU A 41 -11.63 8.42 -7.77
C LEU A 41 -11.20 9.41 -8.85
N VAL A 42 -9.91 9.80 -8.86
CA VAL A 42 -9.32 10.62 -9.93
C VAL A 42 -9.46 9.91 -11.29
N GLY A 43 -9.05 8.64 -11.39
CA GLY A 43 -9.16 7.88 -12.63
C GLY A 43 -10.60 7.71 -13.14
N ASP A 44 -11.56 7.52 -12.22
CA ASP A 44 -12.98 7.39 -12.58
C ASP A 44 -13.61 8.72 -13.02
N SER A 45 -13.10 9.85 -12.55
CA SER A 45 -13.62 11.18 -12.92
C SER A 45 -13.55 11.44 -14.43
N ALA A 46 -12.53 10.90 -15.10
CA ALA A 46 -12.33 11.01 -16.54
C ALA A 46 -13.14 10.00 -17.38
N LEU A 47 -13.87 9.06 -16.74
CA LEU A 47 -14.60 7.99 -17.42
C LEU A 47 -16.12 8.26 -17.49
N PRO A 48 -16.80 7.78 -18.55
CA PRO A 48 -18.26 7.68 -18.55
C PRO A 48 -18.75 6.82 -17.40
N GLN A 49 -19.93 7.14 -16.84
CA GLN A 49 -20.45 6.49 -15.63
C GLN A 49 -20.46 4.95 -15.67
N LYS A 50 -20.78 4.35 -16.84
CA LYS A 50 -20.82 2.88 -17.02
C LYS A 50 -19.45 2.19 -16.91
N LYS A 51 -18.36 2.95 -17.01
CA LYS A 51 -16.97 2.44 -16.94
C LYS A 51 -16.30 2.74 -15.60
N ARG A 52 -16.98 3.45 -14.69
CA ARG A 52 -16.45 3.78 -13.35
C ARG A 52 -16.55 2.57 -12.43
N ILE A 53 -15.56 2.40 -11.56
CA ILE A 53 -15.54 1.36 -10.53
C ILE A 53 -16.22 1.87 -9.25
N THR A 54 -16.07 3.16 -8.97
CA THR A 54 -16.53 3.81 -7.74
C THR A 54 -17.88 4.51 -7.92
N ARG A 55 -18.69 4.53 -6.86
CA ARG A 55 -19.94 5.30 -6.77
C ARG A 55 -19.98 6.02 -5.42
N THR A 56 -19.96 7.34 -5.45
CA THR A 56 -19.98 8.19 -4.24
C THR A 56 -20.75 9.48 -4.49
N ASN A 57 -21.27 10.10 -3.41
CA ASN A 57 -21.86 11.44 -3.42
C ASN A 57 -20.79 12.55 -3.35
N ILE A 58 -19.53 12.21 -3.05
CA ILE A 58 -18.41 13.16 -3.04
C ILE A 58 -18.08 13.54 -4.49
N ARG A 59 -18.08 14.85 -4.78
CA ARG A 59 -17.93 15.40 -6.15
C ARG A 59 -16.59 16.11 -6.40
N GLY A 60 -15.78 16.33 -5.38
CA GLY A 60 -14.49 17.00 -5.50
C GLY A 60 -13.53 16.64 -4.35
N PRO A 61 -12.22 16.91 -4.49
CA PRO A 61 -11.53 17.52 -5.62
C PRO A 61 -10.95 16.47 -6.59
N PHE A 62 -11.79 15.63 -7.20
CA PHE A 62 -11.37 14.60 -8.15
C PHE A 62 -11.74 15.03 -9.57
N GLY A 63 -10.74 15.43 -10.35
CA GLY A 63 -10.87 15.75 -11.78
C GLY A 63 -9.70 15.16 -12.57
N PRO A 64 -9.74 15.25 -13.91
CA PRO A 64 -8.68 14.73 -14.78
C PRO A 64 -7.29 15.31 -14.50
N ASP A 65 -7.23 16.55 -14.03
CA ASP A 65 -5.98 17.26 -13.71
C ASP A 65 -5.56 17.10 -12.24
N THR A 66 -6.34 16.40 -11.41
CA THR A 66 -5.97 16.16 -10.01
C THR A 66 -4.74 15.24 -9.97
N PRO A 67 -3.64 15.64 -9.30
CA PRO A 67 -2.46 14.80 -9.19
C PRO A 67 -2.77 13.48 -8.50
N LEU A 68 -2.17 12.39 -9.00
CA LEU A 68 -2.16 11.11 -8.31
C LEU A 68 -1.23 11.18 -7.10
N LEU A 69 -1.59 10.45 -6.05
CA LEU A 69 -0.74 10.26 -4.90
C LEU A 69 0.19 9.06 -5.13
N GLU A 70 1.38 9.14 -4.56
CA GLU A 70 2.26 7.97 -4.48
C GLU A 70 1.56 6.83 -3.75
N SER A 71 1.79 5.60 -4.21
CA SER A 71 1.06 4.43 -3.72
C SER A 71 1.89 3.17 -3.88
N GLY A 72 1.85 2.32 -2.86
CA GLY A 72 2.52 1.03 -2.84
C GLY A 72 3.70 1.00 -1.88
N LEU A 73 4.56 0.00 -2.04
CA LEU A 73 5.77 -0.16 -1.24
C LEU A 73 6.93 0.54 -1.95
N LEU A 74 7.09 1.84 -1.69
CA LEU A 74 8.05 2.69 -2.41
C LEU A 74 9.52 2.34 -2.10
N GLY A 75 9.78 1.85 -0.88
CA GLY A 75 11.09 1.35 -0.49
C GLY A 75 12.18 2.44 -0.33
N PRO A 76 13.44 2.03 -0.18
CA PRO A 76 13.92 0.65 -0.16
C PRO A 76 13.44 -0.12 1.08
N VAL A 77 13.14 -1.41 0.93
CA VAL A 77 12.92 -2.31 2.06
C VAL A 77 14.28 -2.83 2.52
N ARG A 78 14.56 -2.72 3.82
CA ARG A 78 15.85 -3.11 4.39
C ARG A 78 15.65 -4.07 5.56
N LEU A 79 16.51 -5.07 5.63
CA LEU A 79 16.74 -5.80 6.86
C LEU A 79 17.79 -5.02 7.66
N VAL A 80 17.42 -4.61 8.87
CA VAL A 80 18.29 -3.86 9.77
C VAL A 80 18.52 -4.66 11.03
N ARG A 81 19.76 -4.68 11.52
CA ARG A 81 20.08 -5.16 12.85
C ARG A 81 19.90 -3.99 13.82
N VAL A 82 19.11 -4.19 14.86
CA VAL A 82 18.96 -3.24 15.96
C VAL A 82 19.87 -3.73 17.09
N GLU A 83 20.64 -2.83 17.68
CA GLU A 83 21.50 -3.10 18.84
C GLU A 83 20.73 -3.05 20.15
#